data_AF-A0A6L8HYM5-F1
#
_entry.id   AF-A0A6L8HYM5-F1
#
_cell.length_a   1.000
_cell.length_b   1.000
_cell.length_c   1.000
_cell.angle_alpha   90.00
_cell.angle_beta   90.00
_cell.angle_gamma   90.00
#
_symmetry.space_group_name_H-M   'P 1'
#
loop_
_entity.id
_entity.type
_entity.pdbx_description
1 polymer ?
#
loop_
_entity_poly.entity_id
_entity_poly.type
_entity_poly.pdbx_seq_one_letter_code
_entity_poly.pdbx_strand_id
1 'polypeptide(L)'
;MTAPTAHGITHRRVLGIALPILLANATVPILGVVDTGVVGQLGDPVPIGAVGIGANILTAIYWIFGFLRMGTTGMTSQALGAGDRGEADALLSRAMVVGLGGGLLLILLQWPIFQGGFLISPAS
;
A
#
# COMPACT_ATOMS: atom_id res chain seq x y z
N MET A 1 31.50 12.73 27.65
CA MET A 1 30.25 12.65 26.86
C MET A 1 30.55 13.18 25.47
N THR A 2 30.89 12.30 24.52
CA THR A 2 31.19 12.68 23.13
C THR A 2 29.89 12.67 22.34
N ALA A 3 29.47 13.84 21.85
CA ALA A 3 28.29 13.96 21.00
C ALA A 3 28.46 13.10 19.72
N PRO A 4 27.40 12.45 19.21
CA PRO A 4 27.47 11.73 17.95
C PRO A 4 27.83 12.72 16.84
N THR A 5 28.90 12.46 16.10
CA THR A 5 29.25 13.25 14.92
C THR A 5 28.20 13.01 13.85
N ALA A 6 27.38 14.02 13.59
CA ALA A 6 26.39 14.00 12.52
C ALA A 6 27.10 13.76 11.19
N HIS A 7 27.04 12.54 10.67
CA HIS A 7 27.49 12.23 9.32
C HIS A 7 26.72 13.12 8.35
N GLY A 8 27.42 14.02 7.65
CA GLY A 8 26.82 14.97 6.72
C GLY A 8 25.91 14.29 5.71
N ILE A 9 24.70 14.82 5.54
CA ILE A 9 23.76 14.34 4.53
C ILE A 9 24.37 14.65 3.16
N THR A 10 24.79 13.61 2.45
CA THR A 10 25.35 13.72 1.10
C THR A 10 24.31 13.32 0.04
N HIS A 11 24.36 13.95 -1.12
CA HIS A 11 23.49 13.61 -2.27
C HIS A 11 23.55 12.12 -2.60
N ARG A 12 24.75 11.51 -2.54
CA ARG A 12 24.94 10.06 -2.78
C ARG A 12 24.18 9.20 -1.76
N ARG A 13 24.17 9.59 -0.47
CA ARG A 13 23.44 8.87 0.58
C ARG A 13 21.93 9.02 0.40
N VAL A 14 21.46 10.21 0.07
CA VAL A 14 20.04 10.47 -0.20
C VAL A 14 19.59 9.68 -1.42
N LEU A 15 20.32 9.72 -2.54
CA LEU A 15 20.01 8.95 -3.75
C LEU A 15 20.01 7.44 -3.51
N GLY A 16 20.95 6.93 -2.70
CA GLY A 16 21.00 5.51 -2.34
C GLY A 16 19.76 5.01 -1.58
N ILE A 17 19.07 5.90 -0.86
CA ILE A 17 17.82 5.58 -0.14
C ILE A 17 16.59 5.91 -1.00
N ALA A 18 16.60 7.05 -1.68
CA ALA A 18 15.48 7.55 -2.45
C ALA A 18 15.20 6.70 -3.68
N LEU A 19 16.22 6.26 -4.43
CA LEU A 19 16.03 5.55 -5.68
C LEU A 19 15.26 4.22 -5.50
N PRO A 20 15.61 3.34 -4.54
CA PRO A 20 14.81 2.14 -4.26
C PRO A 20 13.36 2.46 -3.86
N ILE A 21 13.15 3.49 -3.04
CA ILE A 21 11.80 3.91 -2.62
C ILE A 21 10.99 4.40 -3.82
N LEU A 22 11.61 5.19 -4.70
CA LEU A 22 10.97 5.76 -5.88
C LEU A 22 10.57 4.65 -6.85
N LEU A 23 11.47 3.69 -7.11
CA LEU A 23 11.19 2.51 -7.93
C LEU A 23 10.06 1.67 -7.34
N ALA A 24 10.10 1.41 -6.03
CA ALA A 24 9.04 0.65 -5.36
C ALA A 24 7.68 1.32 -5.50
N ASN A 25 7.59 2.65 -5.32
CA ASN A 25 6.32 3.38 -5.48
C ASN A 25 5.90 3.55 -6.94
N ALA A 26 6.83 3.55 -7.89
CA ALA A 26 6.53 3.62 -9.33
C ALA A 26 5.90 2.33 -9.87
N THR A 27 6.08 1.18 -9.20
CA THR A 27 5.50 -0.09 -9.65
C THR A 27 3.98 -0.05 -9.77
N VAL A 28 3.29 0.63 -8.85
CA VAL A 28 1.83 0.72 -8.81
C VAL A 28 1.25 1.42 -10.05
N PRO A 29 1.65 2.65 -10.41
CA PRO A 29 1.16 3.29 -11.63
C PRO A 29 1.64 2.59 -12.90
N ILE A 30 2.85 2.01 -12.90
CA ILE A 30 3.35 1.24 -14.05
C ILE A 30 2.45 0.04 -14.33
N LEU A 31 2.03 -0.69 -13.29
CA LEU A 31 1.10 -1.81 -13.44
C LEU A 31 -0.21 -1.38 -14.11
N GLY A 32 -0.81 -0.27 -13.68
CA GLY A 32 -2.04 0.25 -14.29
C GLY A 32 -1.88 0.65 -15.76
N VAL A 33 -0.73 1.22 -16.12
CA VAL A 33 -0.39 1.53 -17.53
C VAL A 33 -0.26 0.24 -18.34
N VAL A 34 0.38 -0.79 -17.79
CA VAL A 34 0.54 -2.09 -18.45
C VAL A 34 -0.81 -2.79 -18.62
N ASP A 35 -1.65 -2.83 -17.59
CA ASP A 35 -2.99 -3.44 -17.64
C ASP A 35 -3.84 -2.78 -18.75
N THR A 36 -3.84 -1.45 -18.77
CA THR A 36 -4.57 -0.67 -19.79
C THR A 36 -3.97 -0.87 -21.19
N GLY A 37 -2.64 -0.93 -21.32
CA GLY A 37 -1.96 -1.13 -22.59
C GLY A 37 -2.20 -2.52 -23.19
N VAL A 38 -2.16 -3.56 -22.36
CA VAL A 38 -2.43 -4.95 -22.78
C VAL A 38 -3.89 -5.12 -23.17
N VAL A 39 -4.81 -4.64 -22.33
CA VAL A 39 -6.25 -4.75 -22.61
C VAL A 39 -6.68 -3.86 -23.79
N GLY A 40 -6.01 -2.73 -24.00
CA GLY A 40 -6.23 -1.85 -25.15
C GLY A 40 -5.93 -2.49 -26.50
N GLN A 41 -5.12 -3.56 -26.54
CA GLN A 41 -4.85 -4.31 -27.76
C GLN A 41 -6.04 -5.19 -28.22
N LEU A 42 -7.06 -5.38 -27.37
CA LEU A 42 -8.24 -6.18 -27.70
C LEU A 42 -9.21 -5.46 -28.64
N GLY A 43 -9.05 -4.15 -28.88
CA GLY A 43 -9.89 -3.37 -29.80
C GLY A 43 -11.33 -3.13 -29.33
N ASP A 44 -11.71 -3.63 -28.16
CA ASP A 44 -13.01 -3.41 -27.52
C ASP A 44 -12.87 -2.41 -26.35
N PRO A 45 -13.67 -1.34 -26.29
CA PRO A 45 -13.65 -0.39 -25.18
C PRO A 45 -14.17 -0.96 -23.85
N VAL A 46 -14.99 -2.01 -23.86
CA VAL A 46 -15.61 -2.58 -22.64
C VAL A 46 -14.55 -3.13 -21.67
N PRO A 47 -13.58 -3.96 -22.09
CA PRO A 47 -12.47 -4.40 -21.24
C PRO A 47 -11.66 -3.26 -20.62
N ILE A 48 -11.41 -2.16 -21.34
CA ILE A 48 -10.67 -1.01 -20.82
C ILE A 48 -11.46 -0.33 -19.69
N GLY A 49 -12.77 -0.17 -19.87
CA GLY A 49 -13.66 0.35 -18.84
C GLY A 49 -13.65 -0.52 -17.57
N ALA A 50 -13.64 -1.85 -17.74
CA ALA A 50 -13.56 -2.79 -16.63
C ALA A 50 -12.25 -2.65 -15.83
N VAL A 51 -11.09 -2.50 -16.51
CA VAL A 51 -9.80 -2.24 -15.85
C VAL A 51 -9.85 -0.94 -15.06
N GLY A 52 -10.40 0.14 -15.62
CA GLY A 52 -10.50 1.43 -14.93
C GLY A 52 -11.36 1.37 -13.64
N ILE A 53 -12.51 0.70 -13.71
CA ILE A 53 -13.37 0.51 -12.53
C ILE A 53 -12.68 -0.37 -11.49
N GLY A 54 -12.05 -1.47 -11.92
CA GLY A 54 -11.28 -2.36 -11.05
C GLY A 54 -10.14 -1.62 -10.33
N ALA A 55 -9.38 -0.81 -11.05
CA ALA A 55 -8.30 0.00 -10.50
C ALA A 55 -8.81 1.00 -9.44
N ASN A 56 -9.96 1.65 -9.68
CA ASN A 56 -10.57 2.55 -8.70
C ASN A 56 -11.02 1.81 -7.43
N ILE A 57 -11.65 0.64 -7.57
CA ILE A 57 -12.07 -0.18 -6.43
C ILE A 57 -10.85 -0.62 -5.62
N LEU A 58 -9.81 -1.15 -6.27
CA LEU A 58 -8.58 -1.55 -5.58
C LEU A 58 -7.89 -0.35 -4.91
N THR A 59 -7.86 0.81 -5.57
CA THR A 59 -7.31 2.03 -4.98
C THR A 59 -8.07 2.43 -3.72
N ALA A 60 -9.40 2.39 -3.73
CA ALA A 60 -10.22 2.69 -2.56
C ALA A 60 -9.93 1.71 -1.40
N ILE A 61 -9.82 0.40 -1.70
CA ILE A 61 -9.46 -0.62 -0.71
C ILE A 61 -8.07 -0.36 -0.13
N TYR A 62 -7.07 -0.05 -0.97
CA TYR A 62 -5.73 0.29 -0.49
C TYR A 62 -5.74 1.51 0.45
N TRP A 63 -6.56 2.52 0.15
CA TRP A 63 -6.72 3.69 1.01
C TRP A 63 -7.32 3.36 2.38
N ILE A 64 -8.26 2.40 2.46
CA ILE A 64 -8.81 1.95 3.75
C ILE A 64 -7.72 1.39 4.66
N PHE A 65 -6.75 0.66 4.11
CA PHE A 65 -5.59 0.15 4.86
C PHE A 65 -4.39 1.10 4.91
N GLY A 66 -4.52 2.33 4.39
CA GLY A 66 -3.45 3.31 4.37
C GLY A 66 -2.89 3.65 5.77
N PHE A 67 -3.73 3.50 6.81
CA PHE A 67 -3.33 3.68 8.21
C PHE A 67 -2.22 2.70 8.62
N LEU A 68 -2.20 1.49 8.07
CA LEU A 68 -1.24 0.46 8.46
C LEU A 68 0.18 0.89 8.09
N ARG A 69 0.34 1.54 6.93
CA ARG A 69 1.62 2.10 6.49
C ARG A 69 2.04 3.31 7.32
N MET A 70 1.17 4.30 7.48
CA MET A 70 1.51 5.52 8.23
C MET A 70 1.74 5.24 9.72
N GLY A 71 0.93 4.37 10.35
CA GLY A 71 1.04 4.02 11.77
C GLY A 71 2.28 3.18 12.08
N THR A 72 2.60 2.17 11.28
CA THR A 72 3.76 1.29 11.54
C THR A 72 5.09 1.99 11.29
N THR A 73 5.19 2.83 10.25
CA THR A 73 6.45 3.53 9.93
C THR A 73 6.92 4.38 11.11
N GLY A 74 6.02 5.13 11.75
CA GLY A 74 6.33 5.94 12.93
C GLY A 74 6.83 5.09 14.10
N MET A 75 6.06 4.09 14.52
CA MET A 75 6.40 3.22 15.65
C MET A 75 7.71 2.44 15.40
N THR A 76 7.90 1.89 14.19
CA THR A 76 9.11 1.17 13.82
C THR A 76 10.33 2.09 13.82
N SER A 77 10.20 3.35 13.35
CA SER A 77 11.31 4.31 13.39
C SER A 77 11.73 4.66 14.83
N GLN A 78 10.76 4.74 15.75
CA GLN A 78 11.02 5.02 17.17
C GLN A 78 11.71 3.82 17.84
N ALA A 79 11.20 2.60 17.63
CA ALA A 79 11.79 1.38 18.16
C ALA A 79 13.23 1.17 17.67
N LEU A 80 13.46 1.33 16.36
CA LEU A 80 14.81 1.26 15.78
C LEU A 80 15.72 2.38 16.30
N GLY A 81 15.21 3.60 16.48
CA GLY A 81 15.94 4.72 17.08
C GLY A 81 16.33 4.49 18.54
N ALA A 82 15.52 3.75 19.30
CA ALA A 82 15.81 3.33 20.67
C ALA A 82 16.72 2.09 20.77
N GLY A 83 17.06 1.45 19.64
CA GLY A 83 17.83 0.20 19.61
C GLY A 83 17.02 -1.05 19.97
N ASP A 84 15.70 -0.93 20.11
CA ASP A 84 14.80 -2.04 20.45
C ASP A 84 14.37 -2.81 19.20
N ARG A 85 15.20 -3.79 18.83
CA ARG A 85 14.89 -4.68 17.70
C ARG A 85 13.72 -5.62 18.00
N GLY A 86 13.51 -5.98 19.27
CA GLY A 86 12.42 -6.87 19.68
C GLY A 86 11.07 -6.22 19.41
N GLU A 87 10.92 -4.94 19.75
CA GLU A 87 9.67 -4.21 19.46
C GLU A 87 9.50 -3.97 17.95
N ALA A 88 10.58 -3.75 17.19
CA ALA A 88 10.48 -3.64 15.73
C ALA A 88 9.93 -4.92 15.08
N ASP A 89 10.39 -6.10 15.52
CA ASP A 89 9.89 -7.39 15.05
C ASP A 89 8.45 -7.66 15.53
N ALA A 90 8.12 -7.26 16.76
CA ALA A 90 6.75 -7.33 17.28
C ALA A 90 5.79 -6.45 16.46
N LEU A 91 6.19 -5.22 16.10
CA LEU A 91 5.42 -4.34 15.24
C LEU A 91 5.20 -4.94 13.84
N LEU A 92 6.23 -5.57 13.26
CA LEU A 92 6.12 -6.25 11.97
C LEU A 92 5.09 -7.38 12.02
N SER A 93 5.17 -8.27 13.03
CA SER A 93 4.24 -9.38 13.18
C SER A 93 2.80 -8.91 13.40
N ARG A 94 2.58 -7.89 14.25
CA ARG A 94 1.26 -7.27 14.46
C ARG A 94 0.71 -6.69 13.16
N ALA A 95 1.53 -5.96 12.41
CA ALA A 95 1.13 -5.38 11.13
C ALA A 95 0.76 -6.45 10.09
N MET A 96 1.54 -7.54 10.01
CA MET A 96 1.24 -8.67 9.14
C MET A 96 -0.08 -9.34 9.50
N VAL A 97 -0.33 -9.59 10.79
CA VAL A 97 -1.60 -10.19 11.25
C VAL A 97 -2.79 -9.30 10.91
N VAL A 98 -2.68 -7.99 11.15
CA VAL A 98 -3.76 -7.03 10.83
C VAL A 98 -3.99 -6.94 9.32
N GLY A 99 -2.91 -6.82 8.53
CA GLY A 99 -3.00 -6.71 7.08
C GLY A 99 -3.55 -7.97 6.42
N LEU A 100 -3.00 -9.14 6.74
CA LEU A 100 -3.45 -10.42 6.20
C LEU A 100 -4.84 -10.78 6.70
N GLY A 101 -5.11 -10.59 7.99
CA GLY A 101 -6.42 -10.84 8.59
C GLY A 101 -7.50 -9.94 7.98
N GLY A 102 -7.24 -8.64 7.88
CA GLY A 102 -8.15 -7.69 7.25
C GLY A 102 -8.40 -7.98 5.77
N GLY A 103 -7.34 -8.30 5.02
CA GLY A 103 -7.45 -8.68 3.61
C GLY A 103 -8.25 -9.97 3.40
N LEU A 104 -7.97 -11.01 4.19
CA LEU A 104 -8.73 -12.27 4.15
C LEU A 104 -10.19 -12.05 4.52
N LEU A 105 -10.47 -11.27 5.56
CA LEU A 105 -11.85 -10.93 5.95
C LEU A 105 -12.58 -10.20 4.82
N LEU A 106 -11.93 -9.26 4.14
CA LEU A 106 -12.54 -8.60 2.98
C LEU A 106 -12.85 -9.58 1.84
N ILE A 107 -11.95 -10.51 1.54
CA ILE A 107 -12.17 -11.53 0.51
C ILE A 107 -13.34 -12.45 0.88
N LEU A 108 -13.39 -12.89 2.14
CA LEU A 108 -14.46 -13.76 2.63
C LEU A 108 -15.82 -13.04 2.71
N LEU A 109 -15.82 -11.75 3.07
CA LEU A 109 -17.01 -10.92 3.22
C LEU A 109 -17.36 -10.13 1.95
N GLN A 110 -16.68 -10.37 0.82
CA GLN A 110 -16.91 -9.59 -0.40
C GLN A 110 -18.38 -9.64 -0.86
N TRP A 111 -19.02 -10.81 -0.74
CA TRP A 111 -20.43 -10.98 -1.14
C TRP A 111 -21.40 -10.17 -0.27
N PRO A 112 -21.41 -10.29 1.07
CA PRO A 112 -22.28 -9.47 1.91
C PRO A 112 -21.95 -7.97 1.83
N ILE A 113 -20.67 -7.60 1.65
CA ILE A 113 -20.27 -6.20 1.42
C ILE A 113 -20.91 -5.67 0.14
N PHE A 114 -20.87 -6.44 -0.94
CA PHE A 114 -21.50 -6.06 -2.21
C PHE A 114 -23.01 -5.89 -2.03
N GLN A 115 -23.69 -6.89 -1.45
CA GLN A 115 -25.13 -6.85 -1.18
C GLN A 115 -25.54 -5.64 -0.33
N GLY A 116 -24.80 -5.36 0.75
CA GLY A 116 -25.02 -4.18 1.59
C GLY A 116 -24.81 -2.88 0.82
N GLY A 117 -23.80 -2.83 -0.06
CA GLY A 117 -23.56 -1.69 -0.95
C GLY A 117 -24.75 -1.40 -1.87
N PHE A 118 -25.36 -2.44 -2.47
CA PHE A 118 -26.56 -2.26 -3.32
C PHE A 118 -27.76 -1.75 -2.53
N LEU A 119 -28.00 -2.28 -1.33
CA LEU A 119 -29.13 -1.88 -0.48
C LEU A 119 -29.04 -0.41 -0.01
N ILE A 120 -27.82 0.11 0.20
CA ILE A 120 -27.59 1.48 0.69
C ILE A 120 -27.46 2.46 -0.49
N SER A 121 -27.14 1.96 -1.69
CA SER A 121 -27.05 2.77 -2.91
C SER A 121 -28.43 3.28 -3.32
N PRO A 122 -28.63 4.60 -3.46
CA PRO A 122 -29.89 5.18 -3.93
C PRO A 122 -30.19 4.93 -5.42
N ALA A 123 -29.38 4.11 -6.09
CA ALA A 123 -29.53 3.68 -7.48
C ALA A 123 -30.13 2.26 -7.63
N SER A 124 -30.72 1.70 -6.55
CA SER A 124 -31.48 0.45 -6.60
C SER A 124 -32.99 0.68 -6.62
#